data_AF-A0A6J3RYG8-F1
#
_entry.id   AF-A0A6J3RYG8-F1
#
_cell.length_a   1.000
_cell.length_b   1.000
_cell.length_c   1.000
_cell.angle_alpha   90.00
_cell.angle_beta   90.00
_cell.angle_gamma   90.00
#
_symmetry.space_group_name_H-M   'P 1'
#
loop_
_entity.id
_entity.type
_entity.pdbx_description
1 polymer ?
#
loop_
_entity_poly.entity_id
_entity_poly.type
_entity_poly.pdbx_seq_one_letter_code
_entity_poly.pdbx_strand_id
1 'polypeptide(L)' 'MGSNLLGNRFTVFDNGQNPHRGGSTDVGSLRQELAAVIYETNVLGFRGPRRMTVIIPGMNSDKERVPIRPRNVSPLPP' A
#
# COMPACT_ATOMS: atom_id res chain seq x y z
N MET A 1 7.71 -5.40 0.29
CA MET A 1 6.52 -5.26 -0.58
C MET A 1 5.60 -6.44 -0.34
N GLY A 2 4.31 -6.22 -0.17
CA GLY A 2 3.30 -7.28 -0.05
C GLY A 2 2.30 -7.19 -1.19
N SER A 3 1.84 -8.33 -1.71
CA SER A 3 0.78 -8.39 -2.73
C SER A 3 -0.50 -9.00 -2.14
N ASN A 4 -1.63 -8.71 -2.78
CA ASN A 4 -2.84 -9.49 -2.53
C ASN A 4 -2.75 -10.89 -3.18
N LEU A 5 -3.69 -11.77 -2.83
CA LEU A 5 -3.75 -13.15 -3.35
C LEU A 5 -3.80 -13.22 -4.88
N LEU A 6 -4.47 -12.25 -5.53
CA LEU A 6 -4.62 -12.20 -6.99
C LEU A 6 -3.39 -11.63 -7.72
N GLY A 7 -2.41 -11.09 -6.99
CA GLY A 7 -1.19 -10.52 -7.57
C GLY A 7 -1.40 -9.29 -8.45
N ASN A 8 -2.51 -8.57 -8.25
CA ASN A 8 -2.83 -7.35 -9.02
C ASN A 8 -2.77 -6.08 -8.16
N ARG A 9 -2.63 -6.21 -6.84
CA ARG A 9 -2.47 -5.10 -5.91
C ARG A 9 -1.23 -5.32 -5.07
N PHE A 10 -0.40 -4.30 -4.96
CA PHE A 10 0.85 -4.35 -4.23
C PHE A 10 0.99 -3.13 -3.33
N THR A 11 1.45 -3.35 -2.11
CA THR A 11 1.77 -2.27 -1.16
C THR A 11 3.24 -2.35 -0.81
N VAL A 12 3.92 -1.21 -0.92
CA VAL A 12 5.33 -1.03 -0.54
C VAL A 12 5.36 -0.51 0.89
N PHE A 13 6.13 -1.18 1.73
CA PHE A 13 6.32 -0.80 3.13
C PHE A 13 7.79 -0.47 3.38
N ASP A 14 8.05 0.34 4.39
CA ASP A 14 9.39 0.48 4.96
C ASP A 14 9.77 -0.75 5.84
N ASN A 15 10.89 -0.64 6.56
CA ASN A 15 11.40 -1.69 7.44
C ASN A 15 10.75 -1.69 8.85
N GLY A 16 9.64 -0.98 9.05
CA GLY A 16 8.96 -0.95 10.34
C GLY A 16 8.24 -2.28 10.68
N GLN A 17 7.71 -2.34 11.90
CA GLN A 17 7.02 -3.54 12.38
C GLN A 17 5.62 -3.68 11.77
N ASN A 18 5.22 -4.92 11.49
CA ASN A 18 3.87 -5.20 11.02
C ASN A 18 2.88 -5.06 12.19
N PRO A 19 1.87 -4.17 12.11
CA PRO A 19 0.89 -3.98 13.18
C PRO A 19 0.10 -5.25 13.57
N HIS A 20 0.07 -6.27 12.71
CA HIS A 20 -0.63 -7.54 12.98
C HIS A 20 0.24 -8.61 13.62
N ARG A 21 1.58 -8.49 13.57
CA ARG A 21 2.50 -9.51 14.09
C ARG A 21 3.10 -9.18 15.45
N GLY A 22 2.96 -7.93 15.90
CA GLY A 22 3.38 -7.52 17.23
C GLY A 22 2.44 -6.44 17.73
N GLY A 23 1.90 -6.63 18.93
CA GLY A 23 1.12 -5.61 19.66
C GLY A 23 2.00 -4.47 20.14
N SER A 24 2.83 -3.90 19.25
CA SER A 24 3.63 -2.73 19.57
C SER A 24 2.68 -1.56 19.82
N THR A 25 2.71 -1.06 21.05
CA THR A 25 1.98 0.15 21.47
C THR A 25 2.63 1.42 20.95
N ASP A 26 3.89 1.33 20.48
CA ASP A 26 4.61 2.46 19.91
C ASP A 26 4.33 2.61 18.41
N VAL A 27 3.50 3.61 18.10
CA VAL A 27 3.13 3.98 16.72
C VAL A 27 4.34 4.37 15.88
N GLY A 28 5.42 4.88 16.48
CA GLY A 28 6.64 5.24 15.77
C GLY A 28 7.35 4.05 15.13
N SER A 29 7.24 2.87 15.76
CA SER A 29 7.86 1.61 15.33
C SER A 29 7.09 0.88 14.22
N LEU A 30 5.84 1.27 13.95
CA LEU A 30 5.00 0.63 12.95
C LEU A 30 5.46 0.98 11.53
N ARG A 31 5.34 0.01 10.64
CA ARG A 31 5.68 0.20 9.23
C ARG A 31 4.82 1.25 8.56
N GLN A 32 5.45 2.01 7.68
CA GLN A 32 4.83 2.99 6.82
C GLN A 32 4.47 2.38 5.47
N GLU A 33 3.35 2.80 4.90
CA GLU A 33 3.03 2.58 3.49
C GLU A 33 3.69 3.65 2.63
N LEU A 34 4.61 3.23 1.77
CA LEU A 34 5.38 4.12 0.91
C LEU A 34 4.74 4.32 -0.46
N ALA A 35 4.02 3.30 -0.96
CA ALA A 35 3.26 3.35 -2.20
C ALA A 35 2.30 2.17 -2.29
N ALA A 36 1.23 2.32 -3.07
CA ALA A 36 0.39 1.21 -3.53
C ALA A 36 0.32 1.20 -5.06
N VAL A 37 0.32 0.01 -5.63
CA VAL A 37 0.27 -0.24 -7.07
C VAL A 37 -0.91 -1.14 -7.35
N ILE A 38 -1.78 -0.72 -8.27
CA ILE A 38 -2.98 -1.44 -8.66
C ILE A 38 -2.94 -1.66 -10.17
N TYR A 39 -3.05 -2.92 -10.59
CA TYR A 39 -3.23 -3.29 -11.98
C TYR A 39 -4.69 -3.71 -12.20
N GLU A 40 -5.35 -3.05 -13.14
CA GLU A 40 -6.66 -3.50 -13.62
C GLU A 40 -6.47 -4.75 -14.49
N THR A 41 -7.32 -5.76 -14.26
CA THR A 41 -7.37 -6.93 -15.13
C THR A 41 -8.12 -6.55 -16.41
N ASN A 42 -7.49 -6.77 -17.57
CA ASN A 42 -8.20 -6.65 -18.84
C ASN A 42 -9.38 -7.63 -18.86
N VAL A 43 -10.52 -7.18 -19.39
CA VAL A 43 -11.68 -8.04 -19.62
C VAL A 43 -11.42 -8.89 -20.87
N LEU A 44 -12.00 -10.10 -20.89
CA LEU A 44 -11.80 -11.20 -21.85
C LEU A 44 -11.47 -10.76 -23.29
N GLY A 45 -10.27 -11.12 -23.78
CA GLY A 45 -9.85 -10.97 -25.19
C GLY A 45 -8.84 -9.86 -25.48
N PHE A 46 -8.69 -8.88 -24.59
CA PHE A 46 -7.74 -7.78 -24.79
C PHE A 46 -6.33 -8.13 -24.30
N ARG A 47 -5.44 -8.48 -25.24
CA ARG A 47 -3.99 -8.66 -25.03
C ARG A 47 -3.22 -7.32 -25.18
N GLY A 48 -3.69 -6.27 -24.50
CA GLY A 48 -3.04 -4.96 -24.46
C GLY A 48 -2.37 -4.66 -23.10
N PRO A 49 -1.56 -3.59 -23.00
CA PRO A 49 -1.04 -3.10 -21.73
C PRO A 49 -2.16 -2.91 -20.71
N ARG A 50 -1.98 -3.43 -19.50
CA ARG A 50 -2.95 -3.25 -18.41
C ARG A 50 -2.89 -1.83 -17.87
N ARG A 51 -4.04 -1.29 -17.46
CA ARG A 51 -4.06 0.00 -16.75
C ARG A 51 -3.40 -0.17 -15.38
N MET A 52 -2.49 0.73 -15.07
CA MET A 52 -1.71 0.74 -13.83
C MET A 52 -1.99 2.05 -13.09
N THR A 53 -2.38 1.95 -11.83
CA THR A 53 -2.56 3.08 -10.92
C THR A 53 -1.51 3.00 -9.81
N VAL A 54 -0.81 4.10 -9.57
CA VAL A 54 0.15 4.22 -8.47
C VAL A 54 -0.35 5.28 -7.50
N ILE A 55 -0.44 4.91 -6.23
CA ILE A 55 -0.82 5.79 -5.13
C ILE A 55 0.42 6.00 -4.27
N ILE A 56 0.78 7.25 -4.01
CA ILE A 56 1.89 7.64 -3.13
C ILE A 56 1.37 8.56 -2.02
N PRO A 57 2.02 8.58 -0.84
CA PRO A 57 1.70 9.54 0.20
C PRO A 57 1.79 10.98 -0.31
N GLY A 58 0.92 11.83 0.22
CA GLY A 58 0.98 13.27 -0.04
C GLY A 58 2.28 13.89 0.51
N MET A 59 2.59 15.09 0.03
CA MET A 59 3.74 15.87 0.47
C MET A 59 3.27 17.00 1.39
N ASN A 60 4.03 17.31 2.45
CA ASN A 60 3.81 18.50 3.28
C ASN A 60 4.38 19.76 2.59
N SER A 61 4.22 20.92 3.23
CA SER A 61 4.78 22.20 2.75
C SER A 61 6.30 22.19 2.60
N ASP A 62 6.98 21.34 3.37
CA ASP A 62 8.43 21.21 3.41
C ASP A 62 8.97 20.25 2.36
N LYS A 63 8.10 19.75 1.46
CA LYS A 63 8.43 18.76 0.42
C LYS A 63 8.92 17.43 1.00
N GLU A 64 8.43 17.07 2.17
CA GLU A 64 8.61 15.77 2.78
C GLU A 64 7.34 14.92 2.63
N ARG A 65 7.50 13.60 2.57
CA ARG A 65 6.36 12.68 2.52
C ARG A 65 5.64 12.68 3.85
N VAL A 66 4.32 12.86 3.82
CA VAL A 66 3.47 12.69 5.01
C VAL A 66 3.40 11.20 5.34
N PRO A 67 3.85 10.77 6.53
CA PRO A 67 3.96 9.36 6.86
C PRO A 67 2.59 8.71 7.08
N ILE A 68 2.29 7.65 6.30
CA ILE A 68 1.07 6.85 6.47
C ILE A 68 1.42 5.56 7.23
N ARG A 69 0.97 5.45 8.49
CA ARG A 69 1.14 4.26 9.34
C ARG A 69 -0.22 3.66 9.69
N PRO A 70 -0.66 2.62 8.97
CA PRO A 70 -1.94 1.96 9.24
C PRO A 70 -1.92 1.32 10.64
N ARG A 71 -2.91 1.66 11.47
CA ARG A 71 -3.07 1.08 12.82
C ARG A 71 -4.02 -0.11 12.88
N ASN A 72 -4.86 -0.27 11.85
CA ASN A 72 -5.70 -1.43 11.56
C ASN A 72 -5.94 -1.47 10.05
N VAL A 73 -6.18 -2.65 9.47
CA VAL A 73 -6.65 -2.74 8.08
C VAL A 73 -8.10 -2.27 8.09
N SER A 74 -8.40 -1.11 7.49
CA SER A 74 -9.79 -0.86 7.06
C SER A 74 -10.12 -1.94 6.04
N PRO A 75 -11.25 -2.67 6.17
CA PRO A 75 -11.61 -3.68 5.18
C PRO A 75 -11.64 -3.00 3.81
N LEU A 76 -10.92 -3.59 2.84
CA LEU A 76 -10.99 -3.17 1.44
C LEU A 76 -12.47 -3.08 1.05
N PRO A 77 -12.93 -1.99 0.39
CA PRO A 77 -14.24 -2.03 -0.22
C PRO A 77 -14.28 -3.20 -1.24
N PRO A 78 -15.45 -3.88 -1.36
CA PRO A 78 -15.60 -5.07 -2.20
C PRO A 78 -15.19 -4.84 -3.66
#